data_AF-A0A946S0P0-F1
#
_entry.id   AF-A0A946S0P0-F1
#
_cell.length_a   1.000
_cell.length_b   1.000
_cell.length_c   1.000
_cell.angle_alpha   90.00
_cell.angle_beta   90.00
_cell.angle_gamma   90.00
#
_symmetry.space_group_name_H-M   'P 1'
#
loop_
_entity.id
_entity.type
_entity.pdbx_description
1 polymer ?
#
loop_
_entity_poly.entity_id
_entity_poly.type
_entity_poly.pdbx_seq_one_letter_code
_entity_poly.pdbx_strand_id
1 'polypeptide(L)' 'MPYIKMRDGEPFDRAFRRFTKACEKCGLMAEIRKHQRFVKPSEAKKRKSAAARRKIRKLIRLARTFGN' A
#
# COMPACT_ATOMS: atom_id res chain seq x y z
N MET A 1 -7.82 4.33 -9.25
CA MET A 1 -8.59 5.13 -8.27
C MET A 1 -9.60 4.22 -7.59
N PRO A 2 -9.73 4.24 -6.25
CA PRO A 2 -10.65 3.36 -5.53
C PRO A 2 -12.10 3.73 -5.82
N TYR A 3 -12.93 2.72 -6.09
CA TYR A 3 -14.36 2.87 -6.30
C TYR A 3 -15.10 1.73 -5.60
N ILE A 4 -16.33 1.98 -5.18
CA ILE A 4 -17.21 1.01 -4.53
C ILE A 4 -18.63 1.26 -4.99
N LYS A 5 -19.34 0.17 -5.29
CA LYS A 5 -20.79 0.18 -5.45
C LYS A 5 -21.44 -0.03 -4.08
N MET A 6 -22.37 0.85 -3.74
CA MET A 6 -23.28 0.69 -2.61
C MET A 6 -24.21 -0.49 -2.89
N ARG A 7 -24.53 -1.27 -1.87
CA ARG A 7 -25.54 -2.33 -1.96
C ARG A 7 -26.86 -1.81 -1.40
N ASP A 8 -27.98 -2.24 -1.96
CA ASP A 8 -29.29 -1.89 -1.44
C ASP A 8 -29.45 -2.42 -0.01
N GLY A 9 -29.79 -1.52 0.92
CA GLY A 9 -29.88 -1.82 2.36
C GLY A 9 -28.56 -1.73 3.16
N GLU A 10 -27.44 -1.32 2.55
CA GLU A 10 -26.19 -1.11 3.29
C GLU A 10 -26.18 0.25 4.01
N PRO A 11 -25.94 0.32 5.34
CA PRO A 11 -25.79 1.59 6.03
C PRO A 11 -24.51 2.30 5.59
N PHE A 12 -24.57 3.63 5.49
CA PHE A 12 -23.48 4.48 4.99
C PHE A 12 -22.12 4.17 5.63
N ASP A 13 -22.07 3.98 6.96
CA ASP A 13 -20.82 3.73 7.68
C ASP A 13 -20.11 2.45 7.21
N ARG A 14 -20.86 1.42 6.79
CA ARG A 14 -20.30 0.17 6.28
C ARG A 14 -19.70 0.36 4.89
N ALA A 15 -20.39 1.11 4.02
CA ALA A 15 -19.86 1.48 2.71
C ALA A 15 -18.60 2.36 2.83
N PHE A 16 -18.60 3.32 3.76
CA PHE A 16 -17.45 4.18 4.03
C PHE A 16 -16.23 3.38 4.52
N ARG A 17 -16.40 2.42 5.43
CA ARG A 17 -15.30 1.54 5.86
C ARG A 17 -14.71 0.75 4.69
N ARG A 18 -15.56 0.25 3.77
CA ARG A 18 -15.09 -0.44 2.55
C ARG A 18 -14.32 0.50 1.64
N PHE A 19 -14.72 1.78 1.54
CA PHE A 19 -14.00 2.80 0.79
C PHE A 19 -12.60 3.00 1.35
N THR A 20 -12.51 3.27 2.65
CA THR A 20 -11.25 3.54 3.33
C THR A 20 -10.29 2.37 3.16
N LYS A 21 -10.79 1.13 3.31
CA LYS A 21 -10.01 -0.08 3.07
C LYS A 21 -9.56 -0.23 1.60
N ALA A 22 -10.39 0.19 0.64
CA ALA A 22 -10.01 0.19 -0.77
C ALA A 22 -8.93 1.25 -1.08
N CYS A 23 -9.01 2.44 -0.49
CA CYS A 23 -7.99 3.49 -0.56
C CYS A 23 -6.66 3.03 0.03
N GLU A 24 -6.71 2.36 1.18
CA GLU A 24 -5.54 1.77 1.85
C GLU A 24 -4.91 0.66 1.01
N LYS A 25 -5.72 -0.25 0.48
CA LYS A 25 -5.26 -1.36 -0.38
C LYS A 25 -4.62 -0.85 -1.68
N CYS A 26 -5.17 0.21 -2.26
CA CYS A 26 -4.60 0.87 -3.43
C CYS A 26 -3.26 1.56 -3.12
N GLY A 27 -2.94 1.78 -1.83
CA GLY A 27 -1.71 2.46 -1.43
C GLY A 27 -1.75 3.97 -1.67
N LEU A 28 -2.93 4.57 -1.81
CA LEU A 28 -3.12 5.98 -2.17
C LEU A 28 -2.36 6.91 -1.21
N MET A 29 -2.39 6.62 0.10
CA MET A 29 -1.66 7.41 1.10
C MET A 29 -0.14 7.33 0.94
N ALA A 30 0.39 6.20 0.47
CA ALA A 30 1.81 6.07 0.18
C ALA A 30 2.20 6.83 -1.09
N GLU A 31 1.31 6.86 -2.09
CA GLU A 31 1.48 7.63 -3.31
C GLU A 31 1.48 9.14 -3.04
N ILE A 32 0.51 9.64 -2.27
CA ILE A 32 0.47 11.05 -1.83
C ILE A 32 1.80 11.43 -1.16
N ARG A 33 2.25 10.66 -0.17
CA ARG A 33 3.54 10.91 0.52
C ARG A 33 4.76 10.87 -0.41
N LYS A 34 4.71 10.08 -1.48
CA LYS A 34 5.79 9.98 -2.46
C LYS A 34 5.83 11.20 -3.37
N HIS A 35 4.68 11.79 -3.69
CA HIS A 35 4.53 12.93 -4.60
C HIS A 35 4.47 14.30 -3.90
N GLN A 36 4.38 14.35 -2.57
CA GLN A 36 4.38 15.57 -1.77
C GLN A 36 5.61 16.47 -1.98
N ARG A 37 6.73 15.94 -2.45
CA ARG A 37 7.94 16.72 -2.73
C ARG A 37 8.64 16.25 -4.00
N PHE A 38 9.35 17.15 -4.65
CA PHE A 38 10.28 16.77 -5.70
C PHE A 38 11.41 15.91 -5.13
N VAL A 39 11.69 14.80 -5.80
CA VAL A 39 12.78 13.88 -5.46
C VAL A 39 13.62 13.70 -6.71
N LYS A 40 14.94 13.87 -6.58
CA LYS A 40 15.85 13.70 -7.72
C LYS A 40 15.72 12.27 -8.29
N PRO A 41 15.76 12.07 -9.62
CA PRO A 41 15.58 10.74 -10.21
C PRO A 41 16.52 9.66 -9.65
N SER A 42 17.77 10.04 -9.31
CA SER A 42 18.74 9.15 -8.67
C SER A 42 18.27 8.64 -7.30
N GLU A 43 17.75 9.53 -6.46
CA GLU A 43 17.24 9.16 -5.14
C GLU A 43 15.99 8.30 -5.23
N ALA A 44 15.12 8.57 -6.21
CA ALA A 44 13.94 7.74 -6.48
C ALA A 44 14.35 6.30 -6.88
N LYS A 45 15.36 6.16 -7.75
CA LYS A 45 15.95 4.86 -8.12
C LYS A 45 16.54 4.13 -6.90
N LYS A 46 17.33 4.84 -6.07
CA LYS A 46 17.91 4.30 -4.83
C LYS A 46 16.84 3.84 -3.83
N ARG A 47 15.77 4.61 -3.67
CA ARG A 47 14.64 4.26 -2.79
C ARG A 47 13.88 3.02 -3.29
N LYS A 48 13.69 2.90 -4.61
CA LYS A 48 13.04 1.73 -5.22
C LYS A 48 13.85 0.44 -5.01
N SER A 49 15.17 0.48 -5.23
CA SER A 49 16.03 -0.69 -5.03
C SER A 49 16.12 -1.09 -3.55
N ALA A 50 16.20 -0.12 -2.64
CA ALA A 50 16.18 -0.38 -1.20
C ALA A 50 14.86 -1.02 -0.74
N ALA A 51 13.71 -0.57 -1.26
CA ALA A 51 12.40 -1.15 -0.96
C ALA A 51 12.30 -2.61 -1.45
N ALA A 52 12.78 -2.91 -2.66
CA ALA A 52 12.81 -4.28 -3.19
C ALA A 52 13.67 -5.21 -2.31
N ARG A 53 14.88 -4.77 -1.95
CA ARG A 53 15.78 -5.54 -1.06
C ARG A 53 15.15 -5.78 0.32
N ARG A 54 14.46 -4.79 0.89
CA ARG A 54 13.73 -4.94 2.16
C ARG A 54 12.60 -5.98 2.04
N LYS A 55 11.85 -5.97 0.93
CA LYS A 55 10.76 -6.95 0.68
C LYS A 55 11.30 -8.38 0.62
N ILE A 56 12.39 -8.60 -0.13
CA ILE A 56 13.05 -9.91 -0.22
C ILE A 56 13.52 -10.39 1.15
N ARG A 57 14.21 -9.54 1.93
CA ARG A 57 14.64 -9.90 3.29
C ARG A 57 13.47 -10.28 4.21
N LYS A 58 12.34 -9.58 4.10
CA LYS A 58 11.14 -9.91 4.88
C LYS A 58 10.58 -11.28 4.51
N LEU A 59 10.52 -11.62 3.23
CA LEU A 59 10.06 -12.94 2.75
C LEU A 59 10.99 -14.06 3.23
N ILE A 60 12.31 -13.87 3.12
CA ILE A 60 13.29 -14.85 3.61
C ILE A 60 13.15 -15.06 5.12
N ARG A 61 12.99 -13.97 5.89
CA ARG A 61 12.76 -14.06 7.34
C ARG A 61 11.48 -14.84 7.66
N LEU A 62 10.40 -14.57 6.91
CA LEU A 62 9.12 -15.24 7.11
C LEU A 62 9.20 -16.75 6.82
N ALA A 63 9.88 -17.13 5.72
CA ALA A 63 10.10 -18.53 5.38
C ALA A 63 10.91 -19.27 6.46
N ARG A 64 11.91 -18.58 7.05
CA ARG A 64 12.70 -19.13 8.16
C ARG A 64 11.91 -19.33 9.45
N THR A 65 10.92 -18.47 9.72
CA THR A 65 10.10 -18.56 10.96
C THR A 65 9.03 -19.64 10.91
N PHE A 66 8.58 -20.05 9.72
CA PHE A 66 7.57 -21.10 9.53
C PHE A 66 8.16 -22.48 9.18
N GLY A 67 9.49 -22.59 9.13
CA GLY A 67 10.21 -23.81 8.75
C GLY A 67 10.86 -24.57 9.92
N ASN A 68 10.40 -24.36 11.16
CA ASN A 68 10.72 -25.16 12.35
C ASN A 68 9.41 -25.58 13.01
#